data_AF-A0A938J9C3-F1
#
_entry.id   AF-A0A938J9C3-F1
#
_cell.length_a   1.000
_cell.length_b   1.000
_cell.length_c   1.000
_cell.angle_alpha   90.00
_cell.angle_beta   90.00
_cell.angle_gamma   90.00
#
_symmetry.space_group_name_H-M   'P 1'
#
loop_
_entity.id
_entity.type
_entity.pdbx_description
1 polymer ?
#
loop_
_entity_poly.entity_id
_entity_poly.type
_entity_poly.pdbx_seq_one_letter_code
_entity_poly.pdbx_strand_id
1 'polypeptide(L)' 'MPLRDLIGPITCGVAAACLLAAVAVDLDSTAAKVLMVAAAVFFVPGAFLTLVFVRRYLGPPL' A
#
# COMPACT_ATOMS: atom_id res chain seq x y z
N MET A 1 18.73 -8.06 -2.63
CA MET A 1 17.61 -8.10 -1.65
C MET A 1 16.82 -9.37 -1.90
N PRO A 2 16.51 -10.18 -0.89
CA PRO A 2 15.62 -11.32 -1.07
C PRO A 2 14.23 -10.84 -1.47
N LEU A 3 13.56 -11.57 -2.36
CA LEU A 3 12.25 -11.21 -2.93
C LEU A 3 11.18 -10.92 -1.86
N ARG A 4 11.30 -11.57 -0.68
CA ARG A 4 10.39 -11.39 0.46
C ARG A 4 10.38 -9.97 1.03
N ASP A 5 11.48 -9.24 0.90
CA ASP A 5 11.59 -7.87 1.40
C ASP A 5 10.87 -6.85 0.50
N LEU A 6 10.58 -7.22 -0.75
CA LEU A 6 9.83 -6.40 -1.70
C LEU A 6 8.31 -6.46 -1.49
N ILE A 7 7.81 -7.38 -0.66
CA ILE A 7 6.37 -7.57 -0.45
C ILE A 7 5.73 -6.29 0.13
N GLY A 8 6.36 -5.65 1.10
CA GLY A 8 5.87 -4.39 1.70
C GLY A 8 5.73 -3.26 0.66
N PRO A 9 6.82 -2.89 -0.03
CA PRO A 9 6.78 -1.86 -1.07
C PRO A 9 5.78 -2.16 -2.19
N ILE A 10 5.71 -3.41 -2.66
CA ILE A 10 4.78 -3.81 -3.72
C ILE A 10 3.33 -3.68 -3.25
N THR A 11 3.01 -4.14 -2.04
CA THR A 11 1.64 -4.04 -1.49
C THR A 11 1.21 -2.59 -1.27
N CYS A 12 2.12 -1.72 -0.83
CA CYS A 12 1.88 -0.26 -0.82
C CYS A 12 1.68 0.31 -2.24
N GLY A 13 2.44 -0.15 -3.23
CA GLY A 13 2.26 0.25 -4.63
C GLY A 13 0.90 -0.13 -5.20
N VAL A 14 0.41 -1.34 -4.88
CA VAL A 14 -0.94 -1.78 -5.25
C VAL A 14 -2.01 -0.90 -4.59
N ALA A 15 -1.85 -0.57 -3.31
CA ALA A 15 -2.77 0.34 -2.63
C ALA A 15 -2.83 1.73 -3.27
N ALA A 16 -1.67 2.28 -3.65
CA ALA A 16 -1.59 3.57 -4.35
C ALA A 16 -2.28 3.51 -5.73
N ALA A 17 -2.10 2.41 -6.47
CA ALA A 17 -2.80 2.20 -7.74
C ALA A 17 -4.32 2.12 -7.54
N CYS A 18 -4.81 1.47 -6.48
CA CYS A 18 -6.23 1.46 -6.14
C CYS A 18 -6.77 2.87 -5.84
N LEU A 19 -6.02 3.72 -5.13
CA LEU A 19 -6.43 5.11 -4.89
C LEU A 19 -6.44 5.93 -6.19
N LEU A 20 -5.43 5.78 -7.04
CA LEU A 20 -5.40 6.47 -8.34
C LEU A 20 -6.56 6.05 -9.24
N ALA A 21 -6.89 4.76 -9.24
CA ALA A 21 -8.06 4.25 -9.95
C ALA A 21 -9.37 4.80 -9.36
N ALA A 22 -9.45 4.95 -8.03
CA ALA A 22 -10.61 5.53 -7.36
C ALA A 22 -10.83 7.01 -7.72
N VAL A 23 -9.76 7.78 -7.97
CA VAL A 23 -9.85 9.18 -8.41
C VAL A 23 -10.37 9.29 -9.85
N ALA A 24 -10.16 8.25 -10.67
CA ALA A 24 -10.63 8.22 -12.06
C ALA A 24 -12.12 7.84 -12.20
N VAL A 25 -12.80 7.48 -11.11
CA VAL A 25 -14.22 7.12 -11.08
C VAL A 25 -15.00 8.03 -10.14
N ASP A 26 -16.33 8.09 -10.29
CA ASP A 26 -17.18 8.86 -9.39
C ASP A 26 -17.05 8.38 -7.94
N LEU A 27 -16.76 9.32 -7.02
CA LEU A 27 -16.55 9.02 -5.60
C LEU A 27 -17.77 8.38 -4.92
N ASP A 28 -18.97 8.72 -5.39
CA ASP A 28 -20.22 8.17 -4.87
C ASP A 28 -20.53 6.75 -5.39
N SER A 29 -19.80 6.30 -6.41
CA SER A 29 -19.99 4.97 -6.98
C SER A 29 -19.58 3.86 -6.00
N THR A 30 -20.25 2.72 -6.11
CA THR A 30 -19.85 1.50 -5.38
C THR A 30 -18.44 1.06 -5.75
N ALA A 31 -18.00 1.30 -6.99
CA ALA A 31 -16.65 1.01 -7.46
C ALA A 31 -15.58 1.81 -6.69
N ALA A 32 -15.77 3.11 -6.50
CA ALA A 32 -14.85 3.95 -5.73
C ALA A 32 -14.72 3.45 -4.28
N LYS A 33 -15.84 3.10 -3.64
CA LYS A 33 -15.85 2.55 -2.27
C LYS A 33 -15.07 1.25 -2.17
N VAL A 34 -15.26 0.33 -3.11
CA VAL A 34 -14.52 -0.94 -3.15
C VAL A 34 -13.03 -0.71 -3.35
N LEU A 35 -12.65 0.21 -4.25
CA LEU A 35 -11.25 0.57 -4.49
C LEU A 35 -10.60 1.22 -3.27
N MET A 36 -11.33 2.08 -2.55
CA MET A 36 -10.84 2.70 -1.30
C MET A 36 -10.65 1.66 -0.19
N VAL A 37 -11.59 0.72 -0.04
CA VAL A 37 -11.45 -0.39 0.91
C VAL A 37 -10.26 -1.28 0.54
N ALA A 38 -10.12 -1.64 -0.74
CA ALA A 38 -8.98 -2.42 -1.22
C ALA A 38 -7.65 -1.69 -0.95
N ALA A 39 -7.60 -0.38 -1.22
CA ALA A 39 -6.43 0.44 -0.91
C ALA A 39 -6.08 0.39 0.58
N ALA A 40 -7.06 0.54 1.48
CA ALA A 40 -6.82 0.46 2.92
C ALA A 40 -6.29 -0.93 3.34
N VAL A 41 -6.89 -2.00 2.82
CA VAL A 41 -6.50 -3.39 3.12
C VAL A 41 -5.08 -3.70 2.64
N PHE A 42 -4.64 -3.17 1.50
CA PHE A 42 -3.27 -3.37 1.02
C PHE A 42 -2.26 -2.43 1.67
N PHE A 43 -2.65 -1.18 1.94
CA PHE A 43 -1.76 -0.16 2.47
C PHE A 43 -1.30 -0.47 3.89
N VAL A 44 -2.22 -0.81 4.80
CA VAL A 44 -1.89 -1.04 6.22
C VAL A 44 -0.83 -2.14 6.41
N PRO A 45 -1.04 -3.39 5.94
CA PRO A 45 -0.02 -4.44 6.07
C PRO A 45 1.24 -4.11 5.27
N GLY A 46 1.11 -3.51 4.08
CA GLY A 46 2.27 -3.10 3.29
C GLY A 46 3.15 -2.07 3.98
N ALA A 47 2.54 -1.10 4.66
CA ALA A 47 3.23 -0.07 5.42
C ALA A 47 3.98 -0.68 6.61
N PHE A 48 3.35 -1.61 7.34
CA PHE A 48 4.03 -2.33 8.43
C PHE A 48 5.24 -3.12 7.94
N LEU A 49 5.10 -3.90 6.87
CA LEU A 49 6.20 -4.67 6.29
C LEU A 49 7.31 -3.76 5.75
N THR A 50 6.94 -2.64 5.13
CA THR A 50 7.90 -1.64 4.65
C THR A 50 8.65 -0.99 5.82
N LEU A 51 7.98 -0.65 6.92
CA LEU A 51 8.64 -0.14 8.12
C LEU A 51 9.60 -1.16 8.73
N VAL A 52 9.24 -2.45 8.74
CA VAL A 52 10.16 -3.52 9.18
C VAL A 52 11.39 -3.59 8.28
N PHE A 53 11.20 -3.51 6.95
CA PHE A 53 12.30 -3.44 6.00
C PHE A 53 13.20 -2.22 6.26
N VAL A 54 12.63 -1.02 6.40
CA VAL A 54 13.38 0.21 6.70
C VAL A 54 14.17 0.06 7.98
N ARG A 55 13.56 -0.41 9.07
CA ARG A 55 14.27 -0.63 10.35
C ARG A 55 15.41 -1.63 10.24
N ARG A 56 15.27 -2.65 9.38
CA ARG A 56 16.27 -3.69 9.18
C ARG A 56 17.46 -3.23 8.34
N TYR A 57 17.25 -2.37 7.34
CA TYR A 57 18.27 -2.02 6.35
C TYR A 57 18.74 -0.56 6.39
N LEU A 58 17.92 0.36 6.90
CA LEU A 58 18.17 1.80 6.91
C LEU A 58 18.36 2.36 8.32
N GLY A 59 18.14 1.55 9.36
CA GLY A 59 18.23 1.96 10.77
C GLY A 59 16.92 2.55 11.31
N PRO A 60 16.88 2.90 12.61
CA PRO A 60 15.68 3.47 13.22
C PRO A 60 15.32 4.81 12.57
N PRO A 61 14.03 5.09 12.31
CA PRO A 61 13.61 6.42 11.89
C PRO A 61 13.96 7.43 12.99
N LEU A 62 14.56 8.55 12.59
CA LEU A 62 14.93 9.67 13.46
C LEU A 62 13.71 10.29 14.15
#